data_AF-X0V2B2-F1
#
_entry.id   AF-X0V2B2-F1
#
_cell.length_a   1.000
_cell.length_b   1.000
_cell.length_c   1.000
_cell.angle_alpha   90.00
_cell.angle_beta   90.00
_cell.angle_gamma   90.00
#
_symmetry.space_group_name_H-M   'P 1'
#
loop_
_entity.id
_entity.type
_entity.pdbx_description
1 polymer ?
#
loop_
_entity_poly.entity_id
_entity_poly.type
_entity_poly.pdbx_seq_one_letter_code
_entity_poly.pdbx_strand_id
1 'polypeptide(L)'
;NSPFNDFGINVAKTLWAYLEFYKDKKLPENKGYFLGQVYVRAVQELEKDPLAKEKVIFMMKKIEKGKGDEYKLWQKTRKWSIEQFDKIYQEMGIKFVRIFYESEFIDKGMKIVEELYEKRFLIKSEGAIIANLEEHDLGVLMFLRSDGTALYPVADIPLAMEKFKKYKLDKSIYVVDVRQSLHFKQLFKTLELLGHTLAKLSTSKPEMIHLSHEFVKLPAGMMSSRTGNVITYEDLREQVFNKAISETKKRHKKWDEKRIERVATAITNGA
;
A
#
# COMPACT_ATOMS: atom_id res chain seq x y z
N ASN A 1 7.83 -6.35 -9.48
CA ASN A 1 6.58 -6.75 -8.80
C ASN A 1 6.13 -5.63 -7.89
N SER A 2 4.85 -5.30 -7.83
CA SER A 2 4.34 -4.24 -6.94
C SER A 2 3.33 -4.80 -5.94
N PRO A 3 3.51 -4.62 -4.61
CA PRO A 3 2.50 -4.94 -3.62
C PRO A 3 1.50 -3.78 -3.47
N PHE A 4 0.21 -4.10 -3.51
CA PHE A 4 -0.88 -3.16 -3.24
C PHE A 4 -1.57 -3.53 -1.93
N ASN A 5 -1.62 -2.56 -1.01
CA ASN A 5 -2.55 -2.61 0.12
C ASN A 5 -3.94 -2.24 -0.41
N ASP A 6 -4.72 -3.27 -0.74
CA ASP A 6 -6.09 -3.14 -1.21
C ASP A 6 -7.11 -3.52 -0.14
N PHE A 7 -6.66 -3.77 1.09
CA PHE A 7 -7.47 -4.32 2.16
C PHE A 7 -7.12 -3.69 3.52
N GLY A 8 -8.07 -3.68 4.45
CA GLY A 8 -7.86 -3.21 5.82
C GLY A 8 -8.62 -1.94 6.18
N ILE A 9 -8.24 -1.35 7.32
CA ILE A 9 -9.05 -0.33 8.00
C ILE A 9 -9.28 0.93 7.16
N ASN A 10 -8.27 1.38 6.40
CA ASN A 10 -8.39 2.59 5.58
C ASN A 10 -9.38 2.39 4.43
N VAL A 11 -9.38 1.19 3.81
CA VAL A 11 -10.33 0.82 2.77
C VAL A 11 -11.74 0.80 3.33
N ALA A 12 -11.95 0.19 4.50
CA ALA A 12 -13.25 0.17 5.16
C ALA A 12 -13.78 1.57 5.49
N LYS A 13 -12.92 2.48 5.96
CA LYS A 13 -13.28 3.90 6.16
C LYS A 13 -13.78 4.55 4.87
N THR A 14 -13.03 4.38 3.78
CA THR A 14 -13.39 4.93 2.47
C THR A 14 -14.72 4.40 1.96
N LEU A 15 -14.96 3.08 2.06
CA LEU A 15 -16.22 2.48 1.60
C LEU A 15 -17.42 2.91 2.44
N TRP A 16 -17.24 3.02 3.75
CA TRP A 16 -18.27 3.57 4.64
C TRP A 16 -18.66 4.99 4.21
N ALA A 17 -17.69 5.89 4.04
CA ALA A 17 -17.97 7.26 3.62
C ALA A 17 -18.53 7.35 2.20
N TYR A 18 -18.11 6.47 1.29
CA TYR A 18 -18.70 6.36 -0.05
C TYR A 18 -20.20 6.05 0.05
N LEU A 19 -20.57 5.04 0.82
CA LEU A 19 -21.96 4.63 1.00
C LEU A 19 -22.81 5.70 1.68
N GLU A 20 -22.24 6.36 2.69
CA GLU A 20 -22.95 7.38 3.46
C GLU A 20 -23.21 8.64 2.63
N PHE A 21 -22.21 9.12 1.91
CA PHE A 21 -22.23 10.47 1.35
C PHE A 21 -22.28 10.54 -0.18
N TYR A 22 -22.03 9.43 -0.89
CA TYR A 22 -21.79 9.45 -2.33
C TYR A 22 -22.50 8.36 -3.15
N LYS A 23 -23.17 7.37 -2.52
CA LYS A 23 -23.79 6.25 -3.24
C LYS A 23 -24.76 6.65 -4.35
N ASP A 24 -25.51 7.75 -4.13
CA ASP A 24 -26.55 8.25 -5.06
C ASP A 24 -26.09 9.48 -5.84
N LYS A 25 -24.80 9.84 -5.77
CA LYS A 25 -24.26 11.04 -6.42
C LYS A 25 -23.66 10.72 -7.78
N LYS A 26 -23.71 11.71 -8.68
CA LYS A 26 -22.91 11.69 -9.91
C LYS A 26 -21.43 11.71 -9.54
N LEU A 27 -20.70 10.69 -9.98
CA LEU A 27 -19.27 10.56 -9.71
C LEU A 27 -18.45 11.39 -10.71
N PRO A 28 -17.31 11.95 -10.28
CA PRO A 28 -16.37 12.60 -11.19
C PRO A 28 -15.69 11.59 -12.12
N GLU A 29 -15.02 12.10 -13.15
CA GLU A 29 -14.29 11.26 -14.11
C GLU A 29 -13.08 10.56 -13.47
N ASN A 30 -12.25 11.30 -12.72
CA ASN A 30 -11.11 10.73 -12.01
C ASN A 30 -11.56 10.09 -10.67
N LYS A 31 -12.06 8.86 -10.76
CA LYS A 31 -12.62 8.12 -9.63
C LYS A 31 -11.58 7.71 -8.60
N GLY A 32 -10.33 7.44 -9.01
CA GLY A 32 -9.28 7.08 -8.07
C GLY A 32 -8.86 8.28 -7.20
N TYR A 33 -8.68 9.46 -7.82
CA TYR A 33 -8.45 10.70 -7.07
C TYR A 33 -9.62 11.03 -6.13
N PHE A 34 -10.84 10.85 -6.61
CA PHE A 34 -12.04 11.00 -5.80
C PHE A 34 -12.06 10.08 -4.57
N LEU A 35 -11.61 8.82 -4.67
CA LEU A 35 -11.51 7.94 -3.50
C LEU A 35 -10.54 8.49 -2.44
N GLY A 36 -9.49 9.19 -2.83
CA GLY A 36 -8.62 9.91 -1.90
C GLY A 36 -9.37 11.00 -1.13
N GLN A 37 -10.23 11.77 -1.80
CA GLN A 37 -11.07 12.78 -1.15
C GLN A 37 -12.13 12.15 -0.22
N VAL A 38 -12.73 11.03 -0.65
CA VAL A 38 -13.66 10.26 0.18
C VAL A 38 -12.97 9.75 1.44
N TYR A 39 -11.71 9.31 1.36
CA TYR A 39 -10.92 8.90 2.53
C TYR A 39 -10.69 10.06 3.51
N VAL A 40 -10.28 11.24 3.01
CA VAL A 40 -10.08 12.43 3.85
C VAL A 40 -11.36 12.75 4.63
N ARG A 41 -12.50 12.77 3.92
CA ARG A 41 -13.80 12.98 4.54
C ARG A 41 -14.12 11.89 5.56
N ALA A 42 -13.87 10.62 5.23
CA ALA A 42 -14.11 9.51 6.14
C ALA A 42 -13.37 9.70 7.47
N VAL A 43 -12.10 10.10 7.42
CA VAL A 43 -11.29 10.37 8.62
C VAL A 43 -11.92 11.48 9.46
N GLN A 44 -12.27 12.61 8.84
CA GLN A 44 -12.85 13.77 9.54
C GLN A 44 -14.21 13.49 10.18
N GLU A 45 -15.06 12.71 9.51
CA GLU A 45 -16.40 12.36 10.04
C GLU A 45 -16.29 11.32 11.16
N LEU A 46 -15.42 10.33 11.01
CA LEU A 46 -15.23 9.28 12.02
C LEU A 46 -14.52 9.78 13.28
N GLU A 47 -13.70 10.83 13.22
CA GLU A 47 -13.12 11.45 14.42
C GLU A 47 -14.18 12.07 15.34
N LYS A 48 -15.34 12.44 14.80
CA LYS A 48 -16.43 13.09 15.54
C LYS A 48 -17.50 12.10 16.02
N ASP A 49 -17.40 10.83 15.61
CA ASP A 49 -18.44 9.84 15.80
C ASP A 49 -18.07 8.82 16.88
N PRO A 50 -18.80 8.74 18.00
CA PRO A 50 -18.51 7.78 19.06
C PRO A 50 -18.64 6.32 18.60
N LEU A 51 -19.41 6.06 17.53
CA LEU A 51 -19.60 4.72 16.96
C LEU A 51 -18.66 4.43 15.78
N ALA A 52 -17.67 5.29 15.53
CA ALA A 52 -16.75 5.16 14.40
C ALA A 52 -16.07 3.80 14.35
N LYS A 53 -15.59 3.30 15.50
CA LYS A 53 -14.91 2.00 15.58
C LYS A 53 -15.83 0.87 15.12
N GLU A 54 -17.07 0.88 15.57
CA GLU A 54 -18.06 -0.15 15.24
C GLU A 54 -18.43 -0.14 13.76
N LYS A 55 -18.66 1.05 13.19
CA LYS A 55 -18.97 1.24 11.77
C LYS A 55 -17.86 0.71 10.87
N VAL A 56 -16.61 1.02 11.21
CA VAL A 56 -15.44 0.58 10.43
C VAL A 56 -15.23 -0.93 10.56
N ILE A 57 -15.33 -1.49 11.77
CA ILE A 57 -15.24 -2.94 11.99
C ILE A 57 -16.35 -3.68 11.25
N PHE A 58 -17.57 -3.16 11.27
CA PHE A 58 -18.69 -3.73 10.54
C PHE A 58 -18.41 -3.78 9.04
N MET A 59 -17.91 -2.68 8.48
CA MET A 59 -17.54 -2.62 7.07
C MET A 59 -16.39 -3.59 6.74
N MET A 60 -15.35 -3.68 7.57
CA MET A 60 -14.27 -4.66 7.39
C MET A 60 -14.81 -6.09 7.33
N LYS A 61 -15.61 -6.49 8.32
CA LYS A 61 -16.22 -7.84 8.37
C LYS A 61 -17.08 -8.15 7.15
N LYS A 62 -17.72 -7.15 6.54
CA LYS A 62 -18.50 -7.32 5.31
C LYS A 62 -17.60 -7.60 4.10
N ILE A 63 -16.46 -6.92 4.00
CA ILE A 63 -15.49 -7.15 2.93
C ILE A 63 -14.80 -8.52 3.12
N GLU A 64 -14.43 -8.88 4.36
CA GLU A 64 -13.79 -10.17 4.70
C GLU A 64 -14.65 -11.38 4.34
N LYS A 65 -15.98 -11.24 4.40
CA LYS A 65 -16.90 -12.32 4.00
C LYS A 65 -16.80 -12.70 2.51
N GLY A 66 -16.15 -11.89 1.69
CA GLY A 66 -15.93 -12.18 0.27
C GLY A 66 -17.21 -12.19 -0.58
N LYS A 67 -18.34 -11.71 -0.05
CA LYS A 67 -19.65 -11.73 -0.72
C LYS A 67 -20.54 -10.58 -0.25
N GLY A 68 -21.57 -10.29 -1.04
CA GLY A 68 -22.52 -9.21 -0.76
C GLY A 68 -22.14 -7.89 -1.44
N ASP A 69 -22.95 -6.87 -1.22
CA ASP A 69 -22.84 -5.62 -1.97
C ASP A 69 -21.66 -4.77 -1.52
N GLU A 70 -21.28 -4.83 -0.25
CA GLU A 70 -20.08 -4.17 0.26
C GLU A 70 -18.80 -4.75 -0.35
N TYR A 71 -18.73 -6.07 -0.54
CA TYR A 71 -17.61 -6.72 -1.22
C TYR A 71 -17.57 -6.37 -2.72
N LYS A 72 -18.72 -6.34 -3.41
CA LYS A 72 -18.78 -5.88 -4.80
C LYS A 72 -18.33 -4.42 -4.93
N LEU A 73 -18.73 -3.57 -3.97
CA LEU A 73 -18.30 -2.17 -3.92
C LEU A 73 -16.79 -2.07 -3.70
N TRP A 74 -16.22 -2.89 -2.81
CA TRP A 74 -14.78 -3.01 -2.62
C TRP A 74 -14.07 -3.36 -3.93
N GLN A 75 -14.51 -4.39 -4.65
CA GLN A 75 -13.91 -4.77 -5.94
C GLN A 75 -13.98 -3.63 -6.97
N LYS A 76 -15.11 -2.93 -7.03
CA LYS A 76 -15.34 -1.81 -7.95
C LYS A 76 -14.41 -0.62 -7.66
N THR A 77 -14.31 -0.21 -6.40
CA THR A 77 -13.50 0.94 -5.97
C THR A 77 -11.99 0.63 -6.02
N ARG A 78 -11.61 -0.61 -5.69
CA ARG A 78 -10.27 -1.13 -5.91
C ARG A 78 -9.87 -1.03 -7.39
N LYS A 79 -10.75 -1.44 -8.32
CA LYS A 79 -10.52 -1.31 -9.75
C LYS A 79 -10.27 0.14 -10.16
N TRP A 80 -11.05 1.11 -9.65
CA TRP A 80 -10.82 2.53 -9.95
C TRP A 80 -9.44 3.02 -9.53
N SER A 81 -8.96 2.57 -8.36
CA SER A 81 -7.63 2.93 -7.87
C SER A 81 -6.54 2.33 -8.76
N ILE A 82 -6.65 1.04 -9.09
CA ILE A 82 -5.68 0.34 -9.96
C ILE A 82 -5.63 0.98 -11.34
N GLU A 83 -6.78 1.29 -11.95
CA GLU A 83 -6.85 1.95 -13.25
C GLU A 83 -6.17 3.33 -13.25
N GLN A 84 -6.25 4.07 -12.14
CA GLN A 84 -5.52 5.34 -12.00
C GLN A 84 -4.01 5.10 -11.91
N PHE A 85 -3.57 4.18 -11.06
CA PHE A 85 -2.15 3.84 -10.94
C PHE A 85 -1.58 3.31 -12.27
N ASP A 86 -2.32 2.50 -13.01
CA ASP A 86 -1.90 1.99 -14.32
C ASP A 86 -1.67 3.12 -15.32
N LYS A 87 -2.50 4.18 -15.32
CA LYS A 87 -2.27 5.37 -16.14
C LYS A 87 -0.97 6.07 -15.76
N ILE A 88 -0.73 6.26 -14.47
CA ILE A 88 0.51 6.87 -13.95
C ILE A 88 1.72 6.04 -14.37
N TYR A 89 1.68 4.72 -14.17
CA TYR A 89 2.78 3.84 -14.56
C TYR A 89 3.04 3.84 -16.05
N GLN A 90 2.00 3.87 -16.89
CA GLN A 90 2.15 3.98 -18.34
C GLN A 90 2.83 5.29 -18.75
N GLU A 91 2.44 6.41 -18.15
CA GLU A 91 3.04 7.71 -18.41
C GLU A 91 4.52 7.75 -18.01
N MET A 92 4.87 7.13 -16.88
CA MET A 92 6.25 7.00 -16.41
C MET A 92 7.06 5.91 -17.13
N GLY A 93 6.47 5.17 -18.09
CA GLY A 93 7.12 4.06 -18.78
C GLY A 93 7.42 2.85 -17.89
N ILE A 94 6.72 2.70 -16.77
CA ILE A 94 6.89 1.61 -15.80
C ILE A 94 5.96 0.45 -16.17
N LYS A 95 6.52 -0.76 -16.23
CA LYS A 95 5.75 -1.99 -16.46
C LYS A 95 5.99 -3.00 -15.34
N PHE A 96 4.93 -3.42 -14.67
CA PHE A 96 4.99 -4.50 -13.69
C PHE A 96 4.69 -5.85 -14.35
N VAL A 97 5.56 -6.84 -14.07
CA VAL A 97 5.33 -8.24 -14.48
C VAL A 97 4.20 -8.87 -13.67
N ARG A 98 4.13 -8.56 -12.37
CA ARG A 98 3.06 -9.02 -11.47
C ARG A 98 2.75 -7.94 -10.43
N ILE A 99 1.45 -7.73 -10.23
CA ILE A 99 0.90 -7.00 -9.10
C ILE A 99 0.47 -8.05 -8.07
N PHE A 100 0.80 -7.82 -6.81
CA PHE A 100 0.38 -8.62 -5.68
C PHE A 100 -0.56 -7.79 -4.82
N TYR A 101 -1.62 -8.40 -4.34
CA TYR A 101 -2.60 -7.70 -3.52
C TYR A 101 -2.64 -8.29 -2.13
N GLU A 102 -2.66 -7.45 -1.10
CA GLU A 102 -2.68 -7.90 0.29
C GLU A 102 -3.85 -8.87 0.55
N SER A 103 -5.01 -8.59 -0.05
CA SER A 103 -6.20 -9.46 0.01
C SER A 103 -5.97 -10.90 -0.49
N GLU A 104 -5.00 -11.14 -1.38
CA GLU A 104 -4.66 -12.49 -1.86
C GLU A 104 -3.95 -13.34 -0.79
N PHE A 105 -3.37 -12.68 0.22
CA PHE A 105 -2.45 -13.30 1.17
C PHE A 105 -2.97 -13.37 2.60
N ILE A 106 -3.97 -12.55 2.97
CA ILE A 106 -4.49 -12.47 4.34
C ILE A 106 -4.97 -13.85 4.85
N ASP A 107 -5.83 -14.55 4.11
CA ASP A 107 -6.37 -15.85 4.55
C ASP A 107 -5.26 -16.91 4.73
N LYS A 108 -4.31 -16.94 3.80
CA LYS A 108 -3.14 -17.83 3.89
C LYS A 108 -2.24 -17.43 5.06
N GLY A 109 -2.10 -16.14 5.31
CA GLY A 109 -1.39 -15.55 6.42
C GLY A 109 -1.95 -15.98 7.76
N MET A 110 -3.28 -15.90 7.93
CA MET A 110 -3.95 -16.33 9.17
C MET A 110 -3.68 -17.79 9.49
N LYS A 111 -3.75 -18.68 8.49
CA LYS A 111 -3.40 -20.10 8.66
C LYS A 111 -1.93 -20.32 9.05
N ILE A 112 -1.02 -19.51 8.50
CA ILE A 112 0.39 -19.55 8.90
C ILE A 112 0.56 -19.07 10.34
N VAL A 113 -0.13 -17.99 10.75
CA VAL A 113 -0.08 -17.51 12.14
C VAL A 113 -0.55 -18.60 13.11
N GLU A 114 -1.65 -19.29 12.81
CA GLU A 114 -2.14 -20.43 13.58
C GLU A 114 -1.09 -21.54 13.66
N GLU A 115 -0.55 -21.99 12.53
CA GLU A 115 0.49 -23.04 12.49
C GLU A 115 1.74 -22.65 13.31
N LEU A 116 2.18 -21.41 13.21
CA LEU A 116 3.36 -20.92 13.93
C LEU A 116 3.11 -20.75 15.42
N TYR A 117 1.88 -20.41 15.82
CA TYR A 117 1.49 -20.33 17.22
C TYR A 117 1.42 -21.73 17.85
N GLU A 118 0.83 -22.71 17.17
CA GLU A 118 0.80 -24.11 17.61
C GLU A 118 2.22 -24.69 17.78
N LYS A 119 3.14 -24.31 16.90
CA LYS A 119 4.57 -24.68 16.96
C LYS A 119 5.38 -23.89 17.98
N ARG A 120 4.75 -23.01 18.76
CA ARG A 120 5.39 -22.12 19.75
C ARG A 120 6.46 -21.19 19.16
N PHE A 121 6.43 -20.96 17.85
CA PHE A 121 7.28 -19.96 17.21
C PHE A 121 6.72 -18.55 17.45
N LEU A 122 5.39 -18.41 17.38
CA LEU A 122 4.70 -17.21 17.85
C LEU A 122 4.19 -17.44 19.27
N ILE A 123 4.18 -16.37 20.06
CA ILE A 123 3.69 -16.38 21.44
C ILE A 123 2.54 -15.37 21.59
N LYS A 124 1.70 -15.62 22.59
CA LYS A 124 0.68 -14.67 22.99
C LYS A 124 1.24 -13.76 24.08
N SER A 125 1.20 -12.45 23.85
CA SER A 125 1.60 -11.42 24.82
C SER A 125 0.55 -10.34 24.88
N GLU A 126 0.01 -10.06 26.08
CA GLU A 126 -1.06 -9.05 26.30
C GLU A 126 -2.27 -9.20 25.35
N GLY A 127 -2.61 -10.44 25.00
CA GLY A 127 -3.69 -10.74 24.06
C GLY A 127 -3.29 -10.70 22.58
N ALA A 128 -2.18 -10.06 22.23
CA ALA A 128 -1.63 -10.02 20.88
C ALA A 128 -0.84 -11.30 20.55
N ILE A 129 -0.72 -11.62 19.26
CA ILE A 129 0.13 -12.70 18.75
C ILE A 129 1.39 -12.08 18.12
N ILE A 130 2.56 -12.47 18.63
CA ILE A 130 3.85 -11.85 18.27
C ILE A 130 4.93 -12.90 18.00
N ALA A 131 5.94 -12.53 17.20
CA ALA A 131 7.25 -13.16 17.23
C ALA A 131 8.17 -12.37 18.18
N ASN A 132 8.76 -13.03 19.17
CA ASN A 132 9.78 -12.42 20.03
C ASN A 132 11.14 -12.49 19.32
N LEU A 133 11.76 -11.33 19.09
CA LEU A 133 13.06 -11.16 18.44
C LEU A 133 14.02 -10.35 19.33
N GLU A 134 13.78 -10.30 20.64
CA GLU A 134 14.64 -9.60 21.61
C GLU A 134 16.08 -10.13 21.61
N GLU A 135 16.27 -11.45 21.47
CA GLU A 135 17.59 -12.09 21.32
C GLU A 135 18.38 -11.63 20.08
N HIS A 136 17.75 -10.84 19.21
CA HIS A 136 18.34 -10.28 18.00
C HIS A 136 18.37 -8.76 17.99
N ASP A 137 18.11 -8.10 19.13
CA ASP A 137 18.00 -6.65 19.27
C ASP A 137 16.93 -6.02 18.36
N LEU A 138 15.86 -6.79 18.06
CA LEU A 138 14.77 -6.38 17.18
C LEU A 138 13.42 -6.26 17.89
N GLY A 139 13.34 -6.50 19.20
CA GLY A 139 12.10 -6.40 19.97
C GLY A 139 11.05 -7.41 19.51
N VAL A 140 9.80 -6.96 19.30
CA VAL A 140 8.69 -7.85 18.94
C VAL A 140 8.07 -7.50 17.59
N LEU A 141 7.80 -8.51 16.78
CA LEU A 141 7.02 -8.38 15.54
C LEU A 141 5.59 -8.85 15.78
N MET A 142 4.63 -7.93 15.76
CA MET A 142 3.22 -8.25 16.00
C MET A 142 2.50 -8.70 14.72
N PHE A 143 1.81 -9.83 14.81
CA PHE A 143 0.99 -10.38 13.74
C PHE A 143 -0.48 -10.02 13.92
N LEU A 144 -1.01 -10.27 15.12
CA LEU A 144 -2.39 -9.98 15.48
C LEU A 144 -2.43 -9.08 16.70
N ARG A 145 -3.27 -8.05 16.67
CA ARG A 145 -3.62 -7.28 17.86
C ARG A 145 -4.47 -8.11 18.83
N SER A 146 -4.64 -7.61 20.06
CA SER A 146 -5.52 -8.22 21.05
C SER A 146 -6.99 -8.33 20.63
N ASP A 147 -7.44 -7.48 19.72
CA ASP A 147 -8.78 -7.53 19.11
C ASP A 147 -8.88 -8.46 17.89
N GLY A 148 -7.80 -9.19 17.57
CA GLY A 148 -7.73 -10.11 16.43
C GLY A 148 -7.42 -9.43 15.09
N THR A 149 -7.24 -8.10 15.05
CA THR A 149 -6.90 -7.40 13.80
C THR A 149 -5.54 -7.84 13.27
N ALA A 150 -5.51 -8.34 12.04
CA ALA A 150 -4.29 -8.68 11.32
C ALA A 150 -3.44 -7.44 10.99
N LEU A 151 -2.12 -7.59 11.13
CA LEU A 151 -1.11 -6.59 10.76
C LEU A 151 -0.31 -7.05 9.54
N TYR A 152 0.51 -6.14 8.99
CA TYR A 152 1.30 -6.36 7.77
C TYR A 152 2.07 -7.70 7.71
N PRO A 153 2.70 -8.22 8.79
CA PRO A 153 3.40 -9.51 8.74
C PRO A 153 2.52 -10.68 8.29
N VAL A 154 1.21 -10.62 8.55
CA VAL A 154 0.24 -11.66 8.17
C VAL A 154 0.20 -11.83 6.65
N ALA A 155 0.26 -10.75 5.88
CA ALA A 155 0.30 -10.83 4.41
C ALA A 155 1.74 -10.91 3.86
N ASP A 156 2.70 -10.24 4.50
CA ASP A 156 4.07 -10.14 4.01
C ASP A 156 4.82 -11.49 4.00
N ILE A 157 4.63 -12.32 5.03
CA ILE A 157 5.27 -13.64 5.12
C ILE A 157 4.81 -14.56 3.99
N PRO A 158 3.51 -14.87 3.81
CA PRO A 158 3.07 -15.74 2.71
C PRO A 158 3.42 -15.18 1.33
N LEU A 159 3.45 -13.85 1.16
CA LEU A 159 3.91 -13.20 -0.07
C LEU A 159 5.40 -13.46 -0.31
N ALA A 160 6.25 -13.30 0.70
CA ALA A 160 7.67 -13.63 0.61
C ALA A 160 7.90 -15.11 0.28
N MET A 161 7.22 -16.01 0.99
CA MET A 161 7.27 -17.46 0.75
C MET A 161 6.85 -17.81 -0.68
N GLU A 162 5.78 -17.18 -1.20
CA GLU A 162 5.34 -17.41 -2.58
C GLU A 162 6.38 -16.94 -3.59
N LYS A 163 6.99 -15.76 -3.39
CA LYS A 163 8.04 -15.25 -4.26
C LYS A 163 9.23 -16.22 -4.31
N PHE A 164 9.65 -16.73 -3.15
CA PHE A 164 10.81 -17.63 -3.06
C PHE A 164 10.53 -18.97 -3.73
N LYS A 165 9.33 -19.52 -3.52
CA LYS A 165 8.90 -20.76 -4.18
C LYS A 165 8.76 -20.60 -5.69
N LYS A 166 8.20 -19.49 -6.15
CA LYS A 166 7.84 -19.29 -7.56
C LYS A 166 9.02 -18.86 -8.45
N TYR A 167 9.94 -18.06 -7.92
CA TYR A 167 10.89 -17.33 -8.78
C TYR A 167 12.37 -17.70 -8.64
N LYS A 168 12.76 -18.74 -7.88
CA LYS A 168 14.17 -19.16 -7.70
C LYS A 168 15.13 -17.96 -7.58
N LEU A 169 14.83 -17.08 -6.64
CA LEU A 169 15.50 -15.79 -6.53
C LEU A 169 16.89 -15.94 -5.91
N ASP A 170 17.87 -15.20 -6.43
CA ASP A 170 19.13 -14.93 -5.72
C ASP A 170 18.97 -13.77 -4.73
N LYS A 171 18.22 -12.74 -5.13
CA LYS A 171 17.94 -11.54 -4.33
C LYS A 171 16.48 -11.11 -4.42
N SER A 172 15.95 -10.56 -3.33
CA SER A 172 14.64 -9.90 -3.26
C SER A 172 14.80 -8.52 -2.65
N ILE A 173 14.71 -7.49 -3.49
CA ILE A 173 14.89 -6.08 -3.10
C ILE A 173 13.53 -5.43 -2.82
N TYR A 174 13.40 -4.82 -1.65
CA TYR A 174 12.23 -4.12 -1.16
C TYR A 174 12.53 -2.62 -1.17
N VAL A 175 11.95 -1.89 -2.12
CA VAL A 175 12.12 -0.43 -2.25
C VAL A 175 10.99 0.25 -1.46
N VAL A 176 11.28 0.65 -0.22
CA VAL A 176 10.25 1.17 0.71
C VAL A 176 10.84 2.25 1.61
N ASP A 177 10.01 3.22 2.01
CA ASP A 177 10.34 4.30 2.94
C ASP A 177 11.13 3.86 4.19
N VAL A 178 12.14 4.64 4.58
CA VAL A 178 13.03 4.38 5.71
C VAL A 178 12.30 4.19 7.04
N ARG A 179 11.10 4.77 7.22
CA ARG A 179 10.30 4.62 8.44
C ARG A 179 9.84 3.17 8.67
N GLN A 180 9.89 2.31 7.65
CA GLN A 180 9.57 0.89 7.77
C GLN A 180 10.80 0.01 8.01
N SER A 181 11.99 0.58 8.24
CA SER A 181 13.23 -0.19 8.37
C SER A 181 13.19 -1.24 9.47
N LEU A 182 12.60 -0.92 10.64
CA LEU A 182 12.49 -1.89 11.73
C LEU A 182 11.59 -3.08 11.34
N HIS A 183 10.44 -2.79 10.70
CA HIS A 183 9.53 -3.83 10.21
C HIS A 183 10.25 -4.78 9.24
N PHE A 184 11.00 -4.27 8.27
CA PHE A 184 11.72 -5.14 7.33
C PHE A 184 12.83 -5.94 7.99
N LYS A 185 13.59 -5.35 8.94
CA LYS A 185 14.59 -6.10 9.72
C LYS A 185 13.93 -7.25 10.49
N GLN A 186 12.83 -6.98 11.18
CA GLN A 186 12.05 -7.98 11.90
C GLN A 186 11.49 -9.05 10.96
N LEU A 187 10.85 -8.65 9.86
CA LEU A 187 10.30 -9.57 8.85
C LEU A 187 11.37 -10.49 8.26
N PHE A 188 12.53 -9.94 7.88
CA PHE A 188 13.62 -10.71 7.31
C PHE A 188 14.20 -11.70 8.33
N LYS A 189 14.35 -11.27 9.59
CA LYS A 189 14.80 -12.16 10.65
C LYS A 189 13.78 -13.25 10.96
N THR A 190 12.49 -12.92 11.00
CA THR A 190 11.42 -13.91 11.14
C THR A 190 11.46 -14.93 10.00
N LEU A 191 11.55 -14.49 8.74
CA LEU A 191 11.64 -15.40 7.58
C LEU A 191 12.91 -16.27 7.61
N GLU A 192 14.02 -15.76 8.11
CA GLU A 192 15.23 -16.53 8.37
C GLU A 192 15.00 -17.65 9.38
N LEU A 193 14.50 -17.30 10.57
CA LEU A 193 14.24 -18.27 11.63
C LEU A 193 13.21 -19.31 11.19
N LEU A 194 12.18 -18.89 10.45
CA LEU A 194 11.21 -19.81 9.85
C LEU A 194 11.86 -20.76 8.82
N GLY A 195 12.87 -20.31 8.09
CA GLY A 195 13.64 -21.15 7.18
C GLY A 195 14.37 -22.28 7.92
N HIS A 196 14.95 -21.95 9.06
CA HIS A 196 15.60 -22.93 9.94
C HIS A 196 14.60 -23.89 10.58
N THR A 197 13.42 -23.40 10.98
CA THR A 197 12.42 -24.19 11.74
C THR A 197 11.51 -25.03 10.85
N LEU A 198 11.14 -24.55 9.66
CA LEU A 198 10.07 -25.19 8.88
C LEU A 198 10.56 -26.11 7.75
N ALA A 199 11.82 -26.06 7.31
CA ALA A 199 12.31 -26.79 6.12
C ALA A 199 11.43 -26.64 4.84
N LYS A 200 10.42 -25.76 4.88
CA LYS A 200 9.41 -25.48 3.84
C LYS A 200 9.82 -24.31 2.95
N LEU A 201 10.85 -23.57 3.34
CA LEU A 201 11.48 -22.54 2.53
C LEU A 201 12.55 -23.22 1.67
N SER A 202 12.57 -22.90 0.37
CA SER A 202 13.53 -23.43 -0.61
C SER A 202 14.95 -23.45 -0.04
N THR A 203 15.73 -24.48 -0.37
CA THR A 203 17.16 -24.61 0.00
C THR A 203 18.01 -23.42 -0.45
N SER A 204 17.51 -22.62 -1.37
CA SER A 204 18.00 -21.28 -1.73
C SER A 204 17.20 -20.20 -0.99
N LYS A 205 17.79 -19.64 0.08
CA LYS A 205 17.28 -18.42 0.72
C LYS A 205 17.80 -17.21 -0.06
N PRO A 206 16.96 -16.47 -0.81
CA PRO A 206 17.43 -15.26 -1.47
C PRO A 206 17.90 -14.24 -0.44
N GLU A 207 18.89 -13.45 -0.80
CA GLU A 207 19.28 -12.26 -0.06
C GLU A 207 18.10 -11.27 -0.08
N MET A 208 17.55 -10.93 1.10
CA MET A 208 16.50 -9.93 1.23
C MET A 208 17.12 -8.59 1.57
N ILE A 209 16.83 -7.56 0.78
CA ILE A 209 17.44 -6.23 0.91
C ILE A 209 16.32 -5.21 1.03
N HIS A 210 16.34 -4.40 2.10
CA HIS A 210 15.52 -3.19 2.18
C HIS A 210 16.32 -2.04 1.58
N LEU A 211 15.99 -1.67 0.34
CA LEU A 211 16.53 -0.49 -0.32
C LEU A 211 15.68 0.70 0.10
N SER A 212 16.03 1.30 1.23
CA SER A 212 15.28 2.42 1.78
C SER A 212 15.50 3.71 0.99
N HIS A 213 14.44 4.52 0.93
CA HIS A 213 14.53 5.91 0.49
C HIS A 213 13.97 6.82 1.60
N GLU A 214 14.43 8.06 1.61
CA GLU A 214 13.87 9.09 2.49
C GLU A 214 12.48 9.55 2.02
N PHE A 215 11.78 10.27 2.89
CA PHE A 215 10.46 10.83 2.59
C PHE A 215 10.57 12.22 1.96
N VAL A 216 9.58 12.56 1.14
CA VAL A 216 9.46 13.90 0.55
C VAL A 216 8.78 14.84 1.55
N LYS A 217 9.40 16.00 1.80
CA LYS A 217 8.84 17.12 2.56
C LYS A 217 8.46 18.25 1.62
N LEU A 218 7.33 18.90 1.90
CA LEU A 218 6.97 20.16 1.25
C LEU A 218 7.59 21.33 2.04
N PRO A 219 7.76 22.51 1.41
CA PRO A 219 8.12 23.72 2.15
C PRO A 219 7.18 24.03 3.32
N ALA A 220 5.88 23.71 3.15
CA ALA A 220 4.85 23.87 4.18
C ALA A 220 4.85 22.76 5.26
N GLY A 221 5.75 21.78 5.17
CA GLY A 221 5.88 20.67 6.12
C GLY A 221 5.59 19.29 5.53
N MET A 222 5.22 18.34 6.40
CA MET A 222 4.97 16.96 6.00
C MET A 222 3.64 16.83 5.23
N MET A 223 3.63 16.01 4.19
CA MET A 223 2.39 15.59 3.54
C MET A 223 1.57 14.70 4.48
N SER A 224 0.25 14.82 4.40
CA SER A 224 -0.69 14.06 5.22
C SER A 224 -1.98 13.77 4.45
N SER A 225 -2.22 12.49 4.18
CA SER A 225 -3.46 12.01 3.56
C SER A 225 -4.67 12.14 4.47
N ARG A 226 -4.49 12.21 5.80
CA ARG A 226 -5.59 12.38 6.75
C ARG A 226 -6.17 13.80 6.73
N THR A 227 -5.29 14.79 6.55
CA THR A 227 -5.70 16.21 6.50
C THR A 227 -5.98 16.68 5.07
N GLY A 228 -5.81 15.81 4.07
CA GLY A 228 -5.93 16.16 2.66
C GLY A 228 -4.77 17.00 2.11
N ASN A 229 -3.72 17.23 2.92
CA ASN A 229 -2.52 17.96 2.49
C ASN A 229 -1.57 17.02 1.74
N VAL A 230 -1.97 16.62 0.53
CA VAL A 230 -1.20 15.74 -0.35
C VAL A 230 -1.11 16.40 -1.71
N ILE A 231 0.11 16.49 -2.26
CA ILE A 231 0.30 16.82 -3.66
C ILE A 231 0.23 15.52 -4.44
N THR A 232 -0.73 15.42 -5.36
CA THR A 232 -0.84 14.25 -6.22
C THR A 232 0.22 14.27 -7.31
N TYR A 233 0.47 13.09 -7.89
CA TYR A 233 1.35 12.99 -9.05
C TYR A 233 0.81 13.84 -10.20
N GLU A 234 -0.50 13.79 -10.46
CA GLU A 234 -1.13 14.55 -11.53
C GLU A 234 -0.98 16.07 -11.34
N ASP A 235 -1.22 16.58 -10.13
CA ASP A 235 -1.04 18.00 -9.81
C ASP A 235 0.41 18.44 -9.97
N LEU A 236 1.36 17.62 -9.51
CA LEU A 236 2.79 17.90 -9.65
C LEU A 236 3.21 17.90 -11.11
N ARG A 237 2.82 16.85 -11.85
CA ARG A 237 3.13 16.70 -13.27
C ARG A 237 2.58 17.86 -14.08
N GLU A 238 1.34 18.26 -13.84
CA GLU A 238 0.73 19.41 -14.52
C GLU A 238 1.47 20.72 -14.20
N GLN A 239 1.85 20.95 -12.94
CA GLN A 239 2.63 22.13 -12.57
C GLN A 239 3.99 22.17 -13.28
N VAL A 240 4.73 21.05 -13.30
CA VAL A 240 6.02 20.93 -13.99
C VAL A 240 5.83 21.12 -15.50
N PHE A 241 4.80 20.52 -16.09
CA PHE A 241 4.49 20.67 -17.51
C PHE A 241 4.16 22.10 -17.89
N ASN A 242 3.27 22.77 -17.15
CA ASN A 242 2.92 24.17 -17.41
C ASN A 242 4.13 25.09 -17.30
N LYS A 243 5.03 24.82 -16.33
CA LYS A 243 6.30 25.54 -16.21
C LYS A 243 7.21 25.27 -17.42
N ALA A 244 7.38 24.02 -17.82
CA ALA A 244 8.19 23.62 -18.96
C ALA A 244 7.68 24.25 -20.28
N ILE A 245 6.37 24.27 -20.50
CA ILE A 245 5.72 24.94 -21.64
C ILE A 245 6.05 26.44 -21.63
N SER A 246 5.83 27.12 -20.50
CA SER A 246 6.05 28.56 -20.37
C SER A 246 7.50 28.95 -20.67
N GLU A 247 8.46 28.22 -20.10
CA GLU A 247 9.89 28.48 -20.29
C GLU A 247 10.36 28.14 -21.72
N THR A 248 9.84 27.06 -22.31
CA THR A 248 10.15 26.68 -23.70
C THR A 248 9.65 27.74 -24.69
N LYS A 249 8.42 28.25 -24.51
CA LYS A 249 7.84 29.34 -25.33
C LYS A 249 8.69 30.61 -25.26
N LYS A 250 9.14 30.99 -24.05
CA LYS A 250 9.99 32.18 -23.85
C LYS A 250 11.33 32.07 -24.58
N ARG A 251 12.00 30.91 -24.50
CA ARG A 251 13.32 30.67 -25.11
C ARG A 251 13.26 30.44 -26.61
N HIS A 252 12.14 29.90 -27.12
CA HIS A 252 12.01 29.48 -28.51
C HIS A 252 10.76 30.05 -29.20
N LYS A 253 10.69 31.38 -29.32
CA LYS A 253 9.54 32.12 -29.88
C LYS A 253 9.12 31.72 -31.31
N LYS A 254 10.02 31.08 -32.08
CA LYS A 254 9.77 30.67 -33.48
C LYS A 254 9.34 29.21 -33.62
N TRP A 255 9.32 28.43 -32.54
CA TRP A 255 8.88 27.04 -32.61
C TRP A 255 7.37 26.95 -32.69
N ASP A 256 6.89 25.99 -33.45
CA ASP A 256 5.47 25.63 -33.46
C ASP A 256 5.04 24.96 -32.15
N GLU A 257 3.73 24.94 -31.92
CA GLU A 257 3.14 24.42 -30.68
C GLU A 257 3.44 22.94 -30.47
N LYS A 258 3.45 22.12 -31.53
CA LYS A 258 3.72 20.68 -31.44
C LYS A 258 5.14 20.41 -30.97
N ARG A 259 6.12 21.17 -31.48
CA ARG A 259 7.51 21.06 -31.07
C ARG A 259 7.69 21.51 -29.62
N ILE A 260 7.05 22.62 -29.23
CA ILE A 260 7.06 23.12 -27.86
C ILE A 260 6.49 22.06 -26.90
N GLU A 261 5.33 21.51 -27.22
CA GLU A 261 4.65 20.50 -26.41
C GLU A 261 5.53 19.26 -26.23
N ARG A 262 6.05 18.70 -27.33
CA ARG A 262 6.94 17.53 -27.29
C ARG A 262 8.18 17.76 -26.41
N VAL A 263 8.81 18.93 -26.52
CA VAL A 263 10.00 19.27 -25.71
C VAL A 263 9.62 19.46 -24.25
N ALA A 264 8.51 20.14 -23.97
CA ALA A 264 8.03 20.32 -22.61
C ALA A 264 7.69 18.98 -21.95
N THR A 265 7.02 18.06 -22.64
CA THR A 265 6.77 16.70 -22.15
C THR A 265 8.06 15.96 -21.81
N ALA A 266 9.08 16.04 -22.68
CA ALA A 266 10.37 15.41 -22.41
C ALA A 266 11.07 16.02 -21.19
N ILE A 267 11.00 17.34 -21.02
CA ILE A 267 11.52 18.04 -19.84
C ILE A 267 10.76 17.61 -18.58
N THR A 268 9.43 17.57 -18.64
CA THR A 268 8.57 17.17 -17.51
C THR A 268 8.87 15.76 -17.04
N ASN A 269 9.06 14.82 -17.97
CA ASN A 269 9.34 13.43 -17.62
C ASN A 269 10.77 13.23 -17.08
N GLY A 270 11.70 14.12 -17.41
CA GLY A 270 13.10 14.03 -16.97
C GLY A 270 13.44 14.82 -15.71
N ALA A 271 12.57 15.73 -15.28
CA ALA A 271 12.76 16.60 -14.11
C ALA A 271 12.14 16.00 -12.84
#